data_AF-A0A2V7Q5B1-F1
#
_entry.id   AF-A0A2V7Q5B1-F1
#
_cell.length_a   1.000
_cell.length_b   1.000
_cell.length_c   1.000
_cell.angle_alpha   90.00
_cell.angle_beta   90.00
_cell.angle_gamma   90.00
#
_symmetry.space_group_name_H-M   'P 1'
#
loop_
_entity.id
_entity.type
_entity.pdbx_description
1 polymer ?
#
loop_
_entity_poly.entity_id
_entity_poly.type
_entity_poly.pdbx_seq_one_letter_code
_entity_poly.pdbx_strand_id
1 'polypeptide(L)' 'MITRRGWGLAVILTGLAACASPEASRVRGGGPGADLGNHDAVTQLHQGAKMYYRTPCRTVKVKCSGPMPAFGTRGT' A
#
# COMPACT_ATOMS: atom_id res chain seq x y z
N MET A 1 29.87 10.38 -37.04
CA MET A 1 30.28 9.24 -36.18
C MET A 1 30.66 9.78 -34.81
N ILE A 2 29.90 9.47 -33.77
CA ILE A 2 30.25 9.87 -32.40
C ILE A 2 31.40 8.96 -31.95
N THR A 3 32.54 9.55 -31.61
CA THR A 3 33.73 8.81 -31.14
C THR A 3 33.44 8.20 -29.77
N ARG A 4 34.14 7.11 -29.39
CA ARG A 4 34.01 6.50 -28.04
C ARG A 4 34.16 7.52 -26.91
N ARG A 5 35.01 8.55 -27.11
CA ARG A 5 35.17 9.67 -26.18
C ARG A 5 33.94 10.57 -26.11
N GLY A 6 33.34 10.89 -27.26
CA GLY A 6 32.09 11.66 -27.32
C GLY A 6 30.92 10.93 -26.65
N TRP A 7 30.86 9.60 -26.76
CA TRP A 7 29.84 8.80 -26.10
C TRP A 7 30.03 8.75 -24.58
N GLY A 8 31.27 8.58 -24.10
CA GLY A 8 31.59 8.68 -22.67
C GLY A 8 31.24 10.04 -22.07
N LEU A 9 31.53 11.13 -22.79
CA LEU A 9 31.16 12.49 -22.39
C LEU A 9 29.64 12.68 -22.28
N ALA A 10 28.89 12.14 -23.24
CA ALA A 10 27.43 12.21 -23.22
C ALA A 10 26.83 11.51 -22.00
N VAL A 11 27.34 10.32 -21.63
CA VAL A 11 26.89 9.57 -20.44
C VAL A 11 27.20 10.32 -19.14
N ILE A 12 28.37 10.94 -19.04
CA ILE A 12 28.75 11.71 -17.85
C ILE A 12 27.84 12.94 -17.69
N LEU A 13 27.59 13.66 -18.79
CA LEU A 13 26.74 14.86 -18.76
C LEU A 13 25.28 14.55 -18.41
N THR A 14 24.72 13.46 -18.93
CA THR A 14 23.33 13.05 -18.61
C THR A 14 23.20 12.56 -17.17
N GLY A 15 24.21 11.86 -16.63
CA GLY A 15 24.25 11.46 -15.22
C GLY A 15 24.28 12.64 -14.26
N LEU A 16 25.06 13.69 -14.57
CA LEU A 16 25.11 14.91 -13.76
C LEU A 16 23.79 15.69 -13.81
N ALA A 17 23.15 15.77 -14.97
CA ALA A 17 21.84 16.43 -15.13
C ALA A 17 20.71 15.70 -14.37
N ALA A 18 20.77 14.36 -14.27
CA ALA A 18 19.79 13.58 -13.51
C ALA A 18 19.80 13.91 -12.01
N CYS A 19 20.93 14.34 -11.46
CA CYS A 19 21.05 14.70 -10.05
C CYS A 19 20.28 15.99 -9.69
N ALA A 20 20.05 16.86 -10.67
CA ALA A 20 19.24 18.08 -10.52
C ALA A 20 17.77 17.89 -10.96
N SER A 21 17.34 16.66 -11.23
CA SER A 21 15.96 16.38 -11.63
C SER A 21 15.00 16.57 -10.46
N PRO A 22 13.77 17.08 -10.69
CA PRO A 22 12.76 17.20 -9.64
C PRO A 22 12.45 15.83 -9.01
N GLU A 23 12.56 14.75 -9.77
CA GLU A 23 12.46 13.35 -9.32
C GLU A 23 13.47 12.99 -8.24
N ALA A 24 14.70 13.53 -8.28
CA ALA A 24 15.70 13.28 -7.25
C ALA A 24 15.30 13.86 -5.88
N SER A 25 14.49 14.92 -5.88
CA SER A 25 13.95 15.53 -4.67
C SER A 25 12.59 14.96 -4.23
N ARG A 26 12.03 14.01 -5.00
CA ARG A 26 10.67 13.51 -4.77
C ARG A 26 10.62 12.50 -3.64
N VAL A 27 10.15 12.95 -2.48
CA VAL A 27 9.78 12.08 -1.33
C VAL A 27 8.32 11.68 -1.40
N ARG A 28 7.98 10.41 -1.10
CA ARG A 28 6.61 9.86 -1.09
C ARG A 28 5.79 10.29 0.16
N GLY A 29 5.89 11.56 0.53
CA GLY A 29 5.31 12.14 1.73
C GLY A 29 6.39 12.34 2.79
N GLY A 30 6.60 13.58 3.23
CA GLY A 30 7.57 13.97 4.27
C GLY A 30 7.19 13.52 5.68
N GLY A 31 6.34 12.50 5.78
CA GLY A 31 5.97 11.90 7.04
C GLY A 31 7.03 10.90 7.49
N PRO A 32 6.88 10.36 8.70
CA PRO A 32 7.90 9.53 9.35
C PRO A 32 8.25 8.18 8.67
N GLY A 33 7.78 7.91 7.44
CA GLY A 33 8.12 6.72 6.64
C GLY A 33 7.11 5.57 6.75
N ALA A 34 7.48 4.40 6.24
CA ALA A 34 6.65 3.18 6.29
C ALA A 34 7.27 2.11 7.21
N ASP A 35 8.18 2.51 8.11
CA ASP A 35 8.84 1.61 9.04
C ASP A 35 7.84 1.03 10.07
N LEU A 36 8.15 -0.16 10.59
CA LEU A 36 7.32 -0.81 11.59
C LEU A 36 7.21 0.07 12.84
N GLY A 37 5.98 0.31 13.31
CA GLY A 37 5.70 1.20 14.45
C GLY A 37 5.55 2.66 14.05
N ASN A 38 5.81 3.01 12.79
CA ASN A 38 5.55 4.33 12.27
C ASN A 38 4.11 4.48 11.74
N HIS A 39 3.16 4.41 12.66
CA HIS A 39 1.74 4.55 12.37
C HIS A 39 1.22 5.74 13.18
N ASP A 40 0.50 6.64 12.52
CA ASP A 40 -0.26 7.69 13.22
C ASP A 40 -1.41 7.04 14.03
N ALA A 41 -2.16 7.85 14.77
CA ALA A 41 -3.32 7.40 15.53
C ALA A 41 -4.24 6.53 14.66
N VAL A 42 -4.74 5.44 15.24
CA VAL A 42 -5.71 4.55 14.57
C VAL A 42 -6.89 5.40 14.10
N THR A 43 -7.04 5.52 12.78
CA THR A 43 -8.17 6.25 12.19
C THR A 43 -9.46 5.59 12.65
N GLN A 44 -10.26 6.32 13.42
CA GLN A 44 -11.58 5.84 13.83
C GLN A 44 -12.51 5.87 12.62
N LEU A 45 -13.07 4.72 12.28
CA LEU A 45 -14.14 4.63 11.28
C LEU A 45 -15.43 5.14 11.91
N HIS A 46 -15.75 6.41 11.70
CA HIS A 46 -17.06 6.95 12.04
C HIS A 46 -18.10 6.19 11.20
N GLN A 47 -18.98 5.42 11.86
CA GLN A 47 -19.96 4.44 11.32
C GLN A 47 -19.52 2.97 11.18
N GLY A 48 -18.32 2.60 11.62
CA GLY A 48 -17.85 1.22 11.64
C GLY A 48 -17.51 0.63 10.25
N ALA A 49 -16.72 -0.44 10.22
CA ALA A 49 -16.36 -1.13 8.99
C ALA A 49 -17.48 -2.07 8.53
N LYS A 50 -18.18 -1.75 7.44
CA LYS A 50 -19.07 -2.71 6.76
C LYS A 50 -18.25 -3.59 5.80
N MET A 51 -17.42 -4.48 6.36
CA MET A 51 -16.52 -5.36 5.59
C MET A 51 -17.23 -6.19 4.50
N TYR A 52 -18.54 -6.43 4.66
CA TYR A 52 -19.37 -7.21 3.74
C TYR A 52 -20.50 -6.40 3.10
N TYR A 53 -20.29 -5.09 2.85
CA TYR A 53 -21.31 -4.26 2.22
C TYR A 53 -21.67 -4.78 0.83
N ARG A 54 -22.94 -5.17 0.66
CA ARG A 54 -23.49 -5.77 -0.59
C ARG A 54 -22.77 -7.04 -1.04
N THR A 55 -21.99 -7.69 -0.18
CA THR A 55 -21.42 -8.99 -0.50
C THR A 55 -22.55 -10.02 -0.57
N PRO A 56 -22.74 -10.72 -1.69
CA PRO A 56 -23.77 -11.73 -1.80
C PRO A 56 -23.53 -12.86 -0.79
N CYS A 57 -24.56 -13.24 -0.03
CA CYS A 57 -24.51 -14.38 0.89
C CYS A 57 -24.43 -15.69 0.09
N ARG A 58 -23.20 -16.11 -0.24
CA ARG A 58 -22.90 -17.37 -0.93
C ARG A 58 -22.20 -18.34 0.03
N THR A 59 -22.73 -18.53 1.23
CA THR A 59 -22.24 -19.61 2.10
C THR A 59 -22.90 -20.92 1.70
N VAL A 60 -22.09 -21.93 1.39
CA VAL A 60 -22.59 -23.31 1.29
C VAL A 60 -23.23 -23.68 2.64
N LYS A 61 -24.40 -24.32 2.62
CA LYS A 61 -25.02 -24.84 3.84
C LYS A 61 -24.13 -25.95 4.39
N VAL A 62 -23.19 -25.60 5.26
CA VAL A 62 -22.38 -26.56 6.01
C VAL A 62 -23.02 -26.77 7.37
N LYS A 63 -23.17 -28.03 7.78
CA LYS A 63 -23.53 -28.36 9.16
C LYS A 63 -22.32 -28.00 10.02
N CYS A 64 -22.43 -26.98 10.85
CA CYS A 64 -21.38 -26.62 11.80
C CYS A 64 -21.29 -27.68 12.89
N SER A 65 -20.43 -28.69 12.70
CA SER A 65 -20.07 -29.67 13.74
C SER A 65 -18.96 -29.08 14.60
N GLY A 66 -19.30 -28.15 15.48
CA GLY A 66 -18.35 -27.53 16.40
C GLY A 66 -19.08 -26.86 17.56
N PRO A 67 -18.42 -26.63 18.70
CA PRO A 67 -19.01 -25.87 19.79
C PRO A 67 -19.43 -24.49 19.27
N MET A 68 -20.60 -23.99 19.71
CA MET A 68 -21.06 -22.66 19.31
C MET A 68 -19.96 -21.62 19.61
N PRO A 69 -19.69 -20.68 18.68
CA PRO A 69 -18.80 -19.58 18.99
C PRO A 69 -19.37 -18.81 20.19
N ALA A 70 -18.50 -18.41 21.12
CA ALA A 70 -18.86 -17.67 22.32
C ALA A 70 -19.44 -16.27 22.04
N PHE A 71 -19.51 -15.85 20.78
CA PHE A 71 -20.03 -14.56 20.33
C PHE A 71 -20.82 -14.68 19.02
N GLY A 72 -21.89 -13.89 18.92
CA GLY A 72 -22.83 -13.85 17.79
C GLY A 72 -24.24 -14.33 18.17
N THR A 73 -25.28 -13.58 17.77
CA THR A 73 -26.68 -13.97 18.03
C THR A 73 -27.09 -15.16 17.15
N ARG A 74 -27.93 -16.04 17.71
CA ARG A 74 -28.54 -17.16 16.97
C ARG A 74 -29.27 -16.59 15.73
N GLY A 75 -28.83 -17.00 14.55
CA GLY A 75 -29.60 -16.77 13.33
C GLY A 75 -30.95 -17.49 13.42
N THR A 76 -32.02 -16.77 13.15
CA THR A 76 -33.39 -17.26 12.95
C THR A 76 -33.53 -17.97 11.62
#